data_AF-A0AA39DR21-F1
#
_entry.id   AF-A0AA39DR21-F1
#
_cell.length_a   1.000
_cell.length_b   1.000
_cell.length_c   1.000
_cell.angle_alpha   90.00
_cell.angle_beta   90.00
_cell.angle_gamma   90.00
#
_symmetry.space_group_name_H-M   'P 1'
#
loop_
_entity.id
_entity.type
_entity.pdbx_description
1 polymer ?
#
loop_
_entity_poly.entity_id
_entity_poly.type
_entity_poly.pdbx_seq_one_letter_code
_entity_poly.pdbx_strand_id
1 'polypeptide(L)'
;MFFIGRVDDHELVAYAMRMFEHPNVTITLVRFLSLEMTINGHDANERRMDNDMINEFKVSKVGSEKALYKEEMVVDSVCTCSAISSMENSFDIILVGRSHEENSSIVSRLNDWMDYPKLGFLGDILASEYFTGKVSTLVIQQHS
;
A
#
# COMPACT_ATOMS: atom_id res chain seq x y z
N MET A 1 -4.21 5.10 -2.40
CA MET A 1 -3.12 4.66 -1.51
C MET A 1 -3.13 3.15 -1.44
N PHE A 2 -1.96 2.53 -1.40
CA PHE A 2 -1.81 1.07 -1.34
C PHE A 2 -1.28 0.66 0.02
N PHE A 3 -1.89 -0.37 0.59
CA PHE A 3 -1.62 -0.87 1.94
C PHE A 3 -1.33 -2.36 1.89
N ILE A 4 -0.17 -2.76 2.39
CA ILE A 4 0.25 -4.17 2.54
C ILE A 4 0.31 -4.60 4.01
N GLY A 5 0.39 -3.66 4.96
CA GLY A 5 0.40 -3.97 6.41
C GLY A 5 1.79 -3.94 7.02
N ARG A 6 2.63 -2.98 6.63
CA ARG A 6 3.98 -2.80 7.19
C ARG A 6 4.09 -1.49 7.95
N VAL A 7 5.19 -1.34 8.70
CA VAL A 7 5.47 -0.18 9.56
C VAL A 7 5.29 1.16 8.80
N ASP A 8 5.83 1.26 7.58
CA ASP A 8 5.71 2.47 6.76
C ASP A 8 4.27 2.75 6.28
N ASP A 9 3.43 1.72 6.20
CA ASP A 9 2.04 1.89 5.75
C ASP A 9 1.17 2.58 6.81
N HIS A 10 1.56 2.50 8.09
CA HIS A 10 0.87 3.21 9.17
C HIS A 10 1.06 4.72 9.02
N GLU A 11 2.29 5.15 8.76
CA GLU A 11 2.60 6.55 8.48
C GLU A 11 1.93 7.02 7.17
N LEU A 12 1.87 6.16 6.16
CA LEU A 12 1.15 6.44 4.92
C LEU A 12 -0.33 6.72 5.15
N VAL A 13 -1.02 5.94 5.99
CA VAL A 13 -2.44 6.17 6.28
C VAL A 13 -2.60 7.48 7.04
N ALA A 14 -1.73 7.78 8.00
CA ALA A 14 -1.75 9.07 8.72
C ALA A 14 -1.57 10.27 7.77
N TYR A 15 -0.65 10.17 6.81
CA TYR A 15 -0.44 11.21 5.79
C TYR A 15 -1.65 11.36 4.85
N ALA A 16 -2.18 10.25 4.36
CA ALA A 16 -3.36 10.26 3.49
C ALA A 16 -4.57 10.87 4.23
N MET A 17 -4.74 10.56 5.51
CA MET A 17 -5.80 11.10 6.34
C MET A 17 -5.71 12.62 6.52
N ARG A 18 -4.50 13.17 6.64
CA ARG A 18 -4.29 14.62 6.62
C ARG A 18 -4.66 15.25 5.28
N MET A 19 -4.28 14.62 4.16
CA MET A 19 -4.65 15.11 2.82
C MET A 19 -6.18 15.11 2.63
N PHE A 20 -6.88 14.15 3.22
CA PHE A 20 -8.35 14.04 3.14
C PHE A 20 -9.10 15.25 3.72
N GLU A 21 -8.49 15.99 4.65
CA GLU A 21 -9.12 17.19 5.23
C GLU A 21 -9.37 18.28 4.18
N HIS A 22 -8.65 18.22 3.05
CA HIS A 22 -8.86 19.14 1.95
C HIS A 22 -10.13 18.77 1.15
N PRO A 23 -11.05 19.72 0.89
CA PRO A 23 -12.37 19.42 0.32
C PRO A 23 -12.34 18.81 -1.08
N ASN A 24 -11.25 18.98 -1.83
CA ASN A 24 -11.11 18.47 -3.20
C ASN A 24 -10.33 17.15 -3.28
N VAL A 25 -10.02 16.53 -2.13
CA VAL A 25 -9.29 15.26 -2.10
C VAL A 25 -10.28 14.11 -1.91
N THR A 26 -10.19 13.13 -2.80
CA THR A 26 -10.84 11.83 -2.67
C THR A 26 -9.79 10.76 -2.46
N ILE A 27 -10.07 9.77 -1.61
CA ILE A 27 -9.11 8.74 -1.23
C ILE A 27 -9.70 7.37 -1.45
N THR A 28 -8.94 6.52 -2.14
CA THR A 28 -9.18 5.08 -2.17
C THR A 28 -8.05 4.38 -1.42
N LEU A 29 -8.38 3.63 -0.38
CA LEU A 29 -7.47 2.71 0.31
C LEU A 29 -7.64 1.33 -0.32
N VAL A 30 -6.59 0.83 -0.97
CA VAL A 30 -6.54 -0.53 -1.50
C VAL A 30 -5.62 -1.36 -0.62
N ARG A 31 -6.19 -2.36 0.07
CA ARG A 31 -5.46 -3.31 0.91
C ARG A 31 -5.16 -4.57 0.12
N PHE A 32 -3.89 -4.89 -0.06
CA PHE A 32 -3.46 -6.14 -0.66
C PHE A 32 -3.37 -7.23 0.40
N LEU A 33 -3.96 -8.39 0.13
CA LEU A 33 -4.00 -9.53 1.04
C LEU A 33 -3.44 -10.76 0.33
N SER A 34 -2.51 -11.46 0.98
CA SER A 34 -2.01 -12.76 0.51
C SER A 34 -2.20 -13.82 1.57
N LEU A 35 -2.49 -15.04 1.12
CA LEU A 35 -2.59 -16.21 1.99
C LEU A 35 -1.26 -16.48 2.71
N GLU A 36 -0.13 -16.29 2.02
CA GLU A 36 1.20 -16.45 2.62
C GLU A 36 1.45 -15.40 3.70
N MET A 37 1.05 -14.14 3.47
CA MET A 37 1.14 -13.07 4.45
C MET A 37 0.24 -13.33 5.68
N THR A 38 -0.88 -14.01 5.46
CA THR A 38 -1.85 -14.37 6.51
C THR A 38 -1.39 -15.57 7.36
N ILE A 39 -0.69 -16.54 6.75
CA ILE A 39 -0.25 -17.79 7.40
C ILE A 39 1.16 -17.66 7.98
N ASN A 40 2.09 -17.02 7.27
CA ASN A 40 3.52 -17.00 7.60
C ASN A 40 4.05 -15.60 7.99
N GLY A 41 3.29 -14.53 7.75
CA GLY A 41 3.88 -13.21 7.52
C GLY A 41 3.85 -12.19 8.65
N HIS A 42 2.99 -12.31 9.66
CA HIS A 42 2.86 -11.27 10.70
C HIS A 42 2.53 -11.81 12.08
N ASP A 43 3.16 -11.19 13.09
CA ASP A 43 2.75 -11.33 14.48
C ASP A 43 1.24 -11.06 14.60
N ALA A 44 0.54 -11.83 15.43
CA ALA A 44 -0.88 -11.62 15.69
C ALA A 44 -1.15 -10.18 16.18
N ASN A 45 -0.17 -9.58 16.87
CA ASN A 45 -0.25 -8.20 17.30
C ASN A 45 -0.18 -7.20 16.15
N GLU A 46 0.74 -7.36 15.19
CA GLU A 46 0.86 -6.49 14.01
C GLU A 46 -0.42 -6.52 13.16
N ARG A 47 -0.96 -7.71 12.91
CA ARG A 47 -2.25 -7.84 12.20
C ARG A 47 -3.39 -7.16 12.93
N ARG A 48 -3.40 -7.21 14.27
CA ARG A 48 -4.39 -6.49 15.06
C ARG A 48 -4.24 -4.99 14.85
N MET A 49 -3.01 -4.46 14.91
CA MET A 49 -2.73 -3.03 14.70
C MET A 49 -3.14 -2.58 13.29
N ASP A 50 -2.82 -3.36 12.26
CA ASP A 50 -3.26 -3.07 10.88
C ASP A 50 -4.79 -3.01 10.79
N ASN A 51 -5.49 -3.98 11.38
CA ASN A 51 -6.94 -4.03 11.34
C ASN A 51 -7.56 -2.87 12.12
N ASP A 52 -6.99 -2.51 13.28
CA ASP A 52 -7.44 -1.38 14.08
C ASP A 52 -7.31 -0.07 13.29
N MET A 53 -6.18 0.13 12.60
CA MET A 53 -5.98 1.32 11.77
C MET A 53 -6.92 1.36 10.56
N ILE A 54 -7.13 0.24 9.87
CA ILE A 54 -8.09 0.15 8.76
C ILE A 54 -9.51 0.42 9.26
N ASN A 55 -9.86 -0.06 10.45
CA ASN A 55 -11.16 0.22 11.06
C ASN A 55 -11.30 1.70 11.41
N GLU A 56 -10.27 2.34 11.96
CA GLU A 56 -10.26 3.78 12.21
C GLU A 56 -10.45 4.58 10.91
N PHE A 57 -9.74 4.21 9.84
CA PHE A 57 -9.94 4.79 8.51
C PHE A 57 -11.41 4.67 8.07
N LYS A 58 -12.00 3.48 8.16
CA LYS A 58 -13.41 3.26 7.79
C LYS A 58 -14.37 4.10 8.64
N VAL A 59 -14.19 4.11 9.96
CA VAL A 59 -15.05 4.85 10.90
C VAL A 59 -14.97 6.36 10.68
N SER A 60 -13.77 6.88 10.47
CA SER A 60 -13.54 8.32 10.24
C SER A 60 -14.17 8.86 8.93
N LYS A 61 -14.68 7.96 8.08
CA LYS A 61 -15.23 8.27 6.75
C LYS A 61 -16.68 7.84 6.56
N VAL A 62 -17.33 7.34 7.61
CA VAL A 62 -18.75 6.98 7.56
C VAL A 62 -19.57 8.18 7.10
N GLY A 63 -20.34 8.00 6.01
CA GLY A 63 -21.18 9.04 5.41
C GLY A 63 -20.48 9.94 4.38
N SER A 64 -19.20 9.71 4.06
CA SER A 64 -18.50 10.43 3.01
C SER A 64 -18.38 9.60 1.73
N GLU A 65 -18.83 10.16 0.60
CA GLU A 65 -18.60 9.56 -0.73
C GLU A 65 -17.17 9.78 -1.26
N LYS A 66 -16.34 10.54 -0.53
CA LYS A 66 -14.97 10.88 -0.93
C LYS A 66 -13.94 9.83 -0.53
N ALA A 67 -14.34 8.80 0.22
CA ALA A 67 -13.46 7.77 0.72
C ALA A 67 -13.98 6.37 0.36
N LEU A 68 -13.11 5.56 -0.24
CA LEU A 68 -13.38 4.19 -0.62
C LEU A 68 -12.36 3.25 0.02
N TYR A 69 -12.83 2.05 0.38
CA TYR A 69 -12.00 0.95 0.87
C TYR A 69 -12.19 -0.26 -0.05
N LYS A 70 -11.09 -0.85 -0.52
CA LYS A 70 -11.07 -2.04 -1.36
C LYS A 70 -10.04 -3.03 -0.85
N GLU A 71 -10.34 -4.32 -0.96
CA GLU A 71 -9.39 -5.40 -0.72
C GLU A 71 -9.05 -6.09 -2.04
N GLU A 72 -7.79 -6.40 -2.24
CA GLU A 72 -7.25 -7.11 -3.41
C GLU A 72 -6.53 -8.38 -2.93
N MET A 73 -7.05 -9.55 -3.32
CA MET A 73 -6.40 -10.82 -3.01
C MET A 73 -5.29 -11.09 -4.04
N VAL A 74 -4.06 -11.23 -3.57
CA VAL A 74 -2.88 -11.45 -4.42
C VAL A 74 -2.12 -12.68 -3.95
N VAL A 75 -1.66 -13.49 -4.91
CA VAL A 75 -0.93 -14.74 -4.63
C VAL A 75 0.58 -14.50 -4.65
N ASP A 76 1.05 -13.70 -5.61
CA ASP A 76 2.46 -13.38 -5.80
C ASP A 76 2.63 -11.94 -6.35
N SER A 77 3.86 -11.56 -6.65
CA SER A 77 4.20 -10.24 -7.19
C SER A 77 3.58 -9.98 -8.57
N VAL A 78 3.38 -11.01 -9.39
CA VAL A 78 2.76 -10.88 -10.71
C VAL A 78 1.28 -10.56 -10.57
N CYS A 79 0.57 -11.24 -9.67
CA CYS A 79 -0.81 -10.91 -9.31
C CYS A 79 -0.92 -9.49 -8.75
N THR A 80 0.02 -9.06 -7.89
CA THR A 80 0.03 -7.68 -7.37
C THR A 80 0.24 -6.66 -8.48
N CYS A 81 1.20 -6.89 -9.38
CA CYS A 81 1.43 -6.02 -10.54
C CYS A 81 0.17 -5.94 -11.41
N SER A 82 -0.45 -7.08 -11.73
CA SER A 82 -1.68 -7.10 -12.53
C SER A 82 -2.83 -6.35 -11.85
N ALA A 83 -2.98 -6.46 -10.53
CA ALA A 83 -3.99 -5.73 -9.78
C ALA A 83 -3.73 -4.22 -9.81
N ILE A 84 -2.47 -3.78 -9.66
CA ILE A 84 -2.07 -2.37 -9.78
C ILE A 84 -2.32 -1.85 -11.20
N SER A 85 -1.90 -2.58 -12.22
CA SER A 85 -2.10 -2.21 -13.63
C SER A 85 -3.58 -2.11 -13.99
N SER A 86 -4.46 -2.91 -13.36
CA SER A 86 -5.91 -2.80 -13.57
C SER A 86 -6.51 -1.45 -13.10
N MET A 87 -5.77 -0.71 -12.28
CA MET A 87 -6.15 0.60 -11.74
C MET A 87 -5.39 1.76 -12.41
N GLU A 88 -4.72 1.51 -13.54
CA GLU A 88 -4.03 2.56 -14.29
C GLU A 88 -4.95 3.72 -14.64
N ASN A 89 -4.42 4.94 -14.55
CA ASN A 89 -5.12 6.20 -14.84
C ASN A 89 -6.38 6.45 -13.97
N SER A 90 -6.57 5.70 -12.88
CA SER A 90 -7.68 5.89 -11.94
C SER A 90 -7.37 6.89 -10.83
N PHE A 91 -6.11 7.31 -10.68
CA PHE A 91 -5.65 8.16 -9.59
C PHE A 91 -4.69 9.24 -10.10
N ASP A 92 -4.77 10.44 -9.51
CA ASP A 92 -3.80 11.52 -9.76
C ASP A 92 -2.48 11.29 -9.02
N ILE A 93 -2.58 10.75 -7.79
CA ILE A 93 -1.46 10.46 -6.90
C ILE A 93 -1.66 9.08 -6.26
N ILE A 94 -0.61 8.25 -6.29
CA ILE A 94 -0.55 6.99 -5.55
C ILE A 94 0.45 7.13 -4.41
N LEU A 95 -0.03 6.88 -3.19
CA LEU A 95 0.79 6.79 -2.00
C LEU A 95 1.12 5.31 -1.74
N VAL A 96 2.39 5.01 -1.47
CA VAL A 96 2.90 3.68 -1.09
C VAL A 96 3.89 3.81 0.08
N GLY A 97 3.92 2.83 0.98
CA GLY A 97 5.00 2.71 1.96
C GLY A 97 6.25 2.15 1.28
N ARG A 98 7.43 2.63 1.66
CA ARG A 98 8.72 2.14 1.15
C ARG A 98 8.97 0.70 1.56
N SER A 99 8.60 0.36 2.79
CA SER A 99 8.64 -0.97 3.38
C SER A 99 10.02 -1.66 3.39
N HIS A 100 10.76 -1.46 4.50
CA HIS A 100 11.97 -2.20 4.87
C HIS A 100 11.72 -3.05 6.12
N GLU A 101 12.00 -4.36 6.06
CA GLU A 101 12.53 -5.09 7.22
C GLU A 101 13.57 -6.04 6.66
N GLU A 102 14.80 -5.91 7.14
CA GLU A 102 15.94 -6.74 6.72
C GLU A 102 15.74 -8.23 7.07
N ASN A 103 14.68 -8.56 7.82
CA ASN A 103 14.43 -9.88 8.40
C ASN A 103 13.16 -10.59 7.87
N SER A 104 12.42 -9.99 6.93
CA SER A 104 11.31 -10.67 6.25
C SER A 104 11.85 -11.49 5.08
N SER A 105 11.74 -12.83 5.17
CA SER A 105 12.24 -13.79 4.16
C SER A 105 11.65 -13.61 2.76
N ILE A 106 10.53 -12.89 2.66
CA ILE A 106 9.87 -12.53 1.40
C ILE A 106 10.58 -11.33 0.74
N VAL A 107 11.02 -10.35 1.52
CA VAL A 107 11.62 -9.11 1.00
C VAL A 107 13.04 -9.36 0.49
N SER A 108 13.82 -10.25 1.12
CA SER A 108 15.16 -10.58 0.63
C SER A 108 15.14 -11.24 -0.76
N ARG A 109 14.14 -12.09 -1.03
CA ARG A 109 13.96 -12.73 -2.35
C ARG A 109 13.40 -11.79 -3.41
N LEU A 110 12.64 -10.78 -3.00
CA LEU A 110 12.10 -9.75 -3.90
C LEU A 110 13.10 -8.63 -4.18
N ASN A 111 14.04 -8.35 -3.27
CA ASN A 111 15.10 -7.35 -3.44
C ASN A 111 16.01 -7.61 -4.64
N ASP A 112 16.30 -8.88 -4.95
CA ASP A 112 17.16 -9.26 -6.08
C ASP A 112 16.53 -8.97 -7.46
N TRP A 113 15.23 -8.65 -7.51
CA TRP A 113 14.47 -8.40 -8.73
C TRP A 113 13.93 -6.95 -8.86
N MET A 114 14.35 -6.03 -7.99
CA MET A 114 13.92 -4.62 -8.07
C MET A 114 14.91 -3.76 -8.85
N ASP A 115 14.40 -2.97 -9.80
CA ASP A 115 15.19 -2.00 -10.57
C ASP A 115 15.51 -0.74 -9.73
N TYR A 116 14.62 -0.39 -8.80
CA TYR A 116 14.69 0.78 -7.93
C TYR A 116 14.43 0.44 -6.46
N PRO A 117 15.35 -0.27 -5.77
CA PRO A 117 15.16 -0.73 -4.38
C PRO A 117 14.83 0.40 -3.37
N LYS A 118 15.27 1.63 -3.64
CA LYS A 118 14.98 2.81 -2.81
C LYS A 118 13.49 3.18 -2.76
N LEU A 119 12.68 2.73 -3.72
CA LEU A 119 11.25 3.01 -3.79
C LEU A 119 10.40 1.96 -3.05
N GLY A 120 11.01 0.84 -2.65
CA GLY A 120 10.27 -0.28 -2.10
C GLY A 120 9.53 -1.09 -3.15
N PHE A 121 8.99 -2.24 -2.76
CA PHE A 121 8.32 -3.19 -3.67
C PHE A 121 7.20 -2.54 -4.51
N LEU A 122 6.27 -1.83 -3.86
CA LEU A 122 5.16 -1.19 -4.59
C LEU A 122 5.62 0.00 -5.42
N GLY A 123 6.58 0.78 -4.91
CA GLY A 123 7.13 1.92 -5.63
C GLY A 123 7.95 1.50 -6.86
N ASP A 124 8.63 0.36 -6.78
CA ASP A 124 9.37 -0.27 -7.87
C ASP A 124 8.42 -0.72 -8.99
N ILE A 125 7.33 -1.41 -8.65
CA ILE A 125 6.28 -1.79 -9.63
C ILE A 125 5.74 -0.55 -10.36
N LEU A 126 5.45 0.53 -9.63
CA LEU A 126 4.92 1.77 -10.21
C LEU A 126 5.94 2.53 -11.06
N ALA A 127 7.24 2.32 -10.84
CA ALA A 127 8.32 2.90 -11.63
C ALA A 127 8.78 2.00 -12.78
N SER A 128 8.33 0.73 -12.79
CA SER A 128 8.69 -0.26 -13.80
C SER A 128 7.97 -0.02 -15.13
N GLU A 129 8.49 -0.64 -16.20
CA GLU A 129 7.88 -0.60 -17.53
C GLU A 129 6.52 -1.33 -17.59
N TYR A 130 6.18 -2.13 -16.59
CA TYR A 130 4.92 -2.88 -16.51
C TYR A 130 3.73 -2.02 -16.11
N PHE A 131 3.97 -0.85 -15.51
CA PHE A 131 2.93 0.12 -15.19
C PHE A 131 2.93 1.23 -16.24
N THR A 132 1.92 1.22 -17.12
CA THR A 132 1.83 2.20 -18.22
C THR A 132 1.04 3.45 -17.86
N GLY A 133 0.43 3.46 -16.67
CA GLY A 133 -0.32 4.60 -16.15
C GLY A 133 0.55 5.82 -15.90
N LYS A 134 0.03 7.01 -16.19
CA LYS A 134 0.71 8.27 -15.84
C LYS A 134 0.20 8.74 -14.48
N VAL A 135 1.02 8.57 -13.44
CA VAL A 135 0.64 8.93 -12.07
C VAL A 135 1.81 9.52 -11.32
N SER A 136 1.53 10.43 -10.38
CA SER A 136 2.54 10.87 -9.41
C SER A 136 2.60 9.86 -8.27
N THR A 137 3.77 9.34 -7.96
CA THR A 137 3.96 8.37 -6.87
C THR A 137 4.66 9.04 -5.70
N LEU A 138 4.06 8.94 -4.50
CA LEU A 138 4.65 9.38 -3.24
C LEU A 138 5.00 8.16 -2.40
N VAL A 139 6.30 7.94 -2.21
CA VAL A 139 6.82 6.88 -1.35
C VAL A 139 7.03 7.44 0.05
N ILE A 140 6.40 6.82 1.04
CA ILE A 140 6.43 7.24 2.44
C ILE A 140 7.31 6.27 3.24
N GLN A 141 8.13 6.83 4.11
CA GLN A 141 8.96 6.08 5.04
C GLN A 141 8.77 6.67 6.44
N GLN A 142 8.49 5.80 7.41
CA GLN A 142 8.47 6.19 8.81
C GLN A 142 9.89 6.54 9.26
N HIS A 143 10.05 7.71 9.87
CA HIS A 143 11.32 8.09 10.49
C HIS A 143 11.41 7.46 11.89
N SER A 144 12.53 6.81 12.18
CA SER A 144 12.88 6.30 13.51
C SER A 144 13.83 7.25 14.23
#